data_AF-E3ZTS9-F1
#
_entry.id   AF-E3ZTS9-F1
#
_cell.length_a   1.000
_cell.length_b   1.000
_cell.length_c   1.000
_cell.angle_alpha   90.00
_cell.angle_beta   90.00
_cell.angle_gamma   90.00
#
_symmetry.space_group_name_H-M   'P 1'
#
loop_
_entity.id
_entity.type
_entity.pdbx_description
1 polymer ?
#
loop_
_entity_poly.entity_id
_entity_poly.type
_entity_poly.pdbx_seq_one_letter_code
_entity_poly.pdbx_strand_id
1 'polypeptide(L)' 'SNTPINMVRATIDGIKQLKNAEDVAKLRGKTVEELLG' A
#
# COMPACT_ATOMS: atom_id res chain seq x y z
N SER A 1 -20.63 3.96 -5.84
CA SER A 1 -20.48 3.87 -7.31
C SER A 1 -19.68 2.65 -7.69
N ASN A 2 -20.22 1.77 -8.52
CA ASN A 2 -19.63 0.48 -8.96
C ASN A 2 -19.42 0.42 -10.48
N THR A 3 -19.39 1.58 -11.15
CA THR A 3 -19.15 1.65 -12.59
C THR A 3 -17.73 1.13 -12.91
N PRO A 4 -17.53 0.36 -13.99
CA PRO A 4 -16.23 -0.22 -14.35
C PRO A 4 -15.08 0.80 -14.40
N ILE A 5 -15.33 2.01 -14.93
CA ILE A 5 -14.30 3.05 -15.03
C ILE A 5 -13.80 3.54 -13.67
N ASN A 6 -14.69 3.63 -12.68
CA ASN A 6 -14.31 4.04 -11.33
C ASN A 6 -13.55 2.94 -10.60
N MET A 7 -13.88 1.67 -10.87
CA MET A 7 -13.12 0.54 -10.36
C MET A 7 -11.68 0.55 -10.90
N VAL A 8 -11.50 0.77 -12.21
CA VAL A 8 -10.16 0.86 -12.82
C VAL A 8 -9.36 2.02 -12.23
N ARG A 9 -9.96 3.21 -12.11
CA ARG A 9 -9.30 4.39 -11.51
C ARG A 9 -8.89 4.12 -10.06
N ALA A 10 -9.79 3.55 -9.25
CA ALA A 10 -9.51 3.22 -7.86
C ALA A 10 -8.35 2.21 -7.74
N THR A 11 -8.26 1.22 -8.63
CA THR A 11 -7.15 0.27 -8.64
C THR A 11 -5.82 0.97 -8.96
N ILE A 12 -5.79 1.83 -9.99
CA ILE A 12 -4.58 2.56 -10.37
C ILE A 12 -4.14 3.50 -9.22
N ASP A 13 -5.08 4.18 -8.59
CA ASP A 13 -4.76 5.07 -7.47
C ASP A 13 -4.31 4.29 -6.23
N GLY A 14 -4.86 3.09 -5.99
CA GLY A 14 -4.38 2.18 -4.96
C GLY A 14 -2.94 1.72 -5.20
N ILE A 15 -2.58 1.38 -6.44
CA ILE A 15 -1.21 0.98 -6.80
C ILE A 15 -0.22 2.12 -6.56
N LYS A 16 -0.58 3.37 -6.88
CA LYS A 16 0.27 4.55 -6.63
C LYS A 16 0.53 4.81 -5.14
N GLN A 17 -0.36 4.37 -4.26
CA GLN A 17 -0.26 4.60 -2.82
C GLN A 17 0.47 3.46 -2.08
N LEU A 18 0.93 2.43 -2.78
CA LEU A 18 1.70 1.35 -2.18
C LEU A 18 3.02 1.89 -1.62
N LYS A 19 3.30 1.52 -0.37
CA LYS A 19 4.56 1.85 0.32
C LYS A 19 5.43 0.60 0.37
N ASN A 20 6.76 0.78 0.30
CA ASN A 20 7.68 -0.32 0.49
C ASN A 20 7.65 -0.79 1.95
N ALA A 21 7.91 -2.08 2.18
CA ALA A 21 7.90 -2.65 3.52
C ALA A 21 8.94 -1.99 4.43
N GLU A 22 10.10 -1.63 3.88
CA GLU A 22 11.18 -0.92 4.55
C GLU A 22 10.75 0.47 5.04
N ASP A 23 9.99 1.19 4.22
CA ASP A 23 9.48 2.52 4.56
C ASP A 23 8.45 2.44 5.67
N VAL A 24 7.59 1.40 5.64
CA VAL A 24 6.61 1.14 6.68
C VAL A 24 7.27 0.70 7.99
N ALA A 25 8.31 -0.14 7.92
CA ALA A 25 9.07 -0.60 9.08
C ALA A 25 9.78 0.58 9.78
N LYS A 26 10.44 1.47 9.00
CA LYS A 26 11.05 2.71 9.51
C LYS A 26 10.04 3.63 10.17
N LEU A 27 8.88 3.87 9.55
CA LEU A 27 7.82 4.69 10.13
C LEU A 27 7.26 4.12 11.46
N ARG A 28 7.32 2.80 11.63
CA ARG A 28 6.85 2.11 12.83
C ARG A 28 7.96 1.85 13.87
N GLY A 29 9.20 2.22 13.58
CA GLY A 29 10.35 1.98 14.47
C GLY A 29 10.67 0.50 14.68
N LYS A 30 10.36 -0.36 13.71
CA LYS A 30 10.56 -1.81 13.75
C LYS A 30 11.49 -2.27 12.63
N THR A 31 12.00 -3.50 12.72
CA THR A 31 12.66 -4.12 11.57
C THR A 31 11.64 -4.66 10.57
N VAL A 32 12.08 -4.95 9.35
CA VAL A 32 11.19 -5.48 8.29
C VAL A 32 10.70 -6.89 8.65
N GLU A 33 11.56 -7.69 9.29
CA GLU A 33 11.25 -9.04 9.75
C GLU A 33 10.14 -9.03 10.82
N GLU A 34 10.16 -8.05 11.74
CA GLU A 34 9.10 -7.85 12.74
C GLU A 34 7.78 -7.30 12.16
N LEU A 35 7.82 -6.73 10.96
CA LEU A 35 6.63 -6.25 10.25
C LEU A 35 5.96 -7.39 9.46
N LEU A 36 6.74 -8.37 9.02
CA LEU A 36 6.31 -9.52 8.22
C LEU A 36 6.03 -10.78 9.06
N GLY A 37 6.47 -10.79 10.32
CA GLY A 37 6.33 -11.88 11.28
C GLY A 37 5.03 -11.88 12.09
#